data_AF-A0A8J4YG50-F1
#
_entry.id   AF-A0A8J4YG50-F1
#
_cell.length_a   1.000
_cell.length_b   1.000
_cell.length_c   1.000
_cell.angle_alpha   90.00
_cell.angle_beta   90.00
_cell.angle_gamma   90.00
#
_symmetry.space_group_name_H-M   'P 1'
#
loop_
_entity.id
_entity.type
_entity.pdbx_description
1 polymer ?
#
loop_
_entity_poly.entity_id
_entity_poly.type
_entity_poly.pdbx_seq_one_letter_code
_entity_poly.pdbx_strand_id
1 'polypeptide(L)'
;MDEVGEEDIVELLASHDEELSNEDLMAIEQVRALEEETAEEDDPEPQLHLTRKILADVISKFETGIHDIVNNDPNRERSLKFENTVRSALTAYKMLHQEKVHQAQQTTITSFFTKPAATSPASSTSTSSDDDAPTSPQ
;
A
#
# COMPACT_ATOMS: atom_id res chain seq x y z
N MET A 1 16.38 -18.88 37.26
CA MET A 1 15.43 -18.44 36.24
C MET A 1 14.11 -18.96 36.74
N ASP A 2 13.23 -18.07 37.18
CA ASP A 2 11.87 -18.48 37.53
C ASP A 2 11.21 -18.98 36.24
N GLU A 3 10.69 -20.20 36.31
CA GLU A 3 10.06 -20.90 35.20
C GLU A 3 8.62 -20.36 35.06
N VAL A 4 8.29 -19.80 33.90
CA VAL A 4 6.94 -19.25 33.64
C VAL A 4 5.97 -20.43 33.54
N GLY A 5 5.06 -20.52 34.51
CA GLY A 5 4.03 -21.55 34.62
C GLY A 5 2.80 -21.26 33.78
N GLU A 6 1.89 -22.23 33.69
CA GLU A 6 0.58 -22.06 33.04
C GLU A 6 -0.26 -21.02 33.79
N GLU A 7 -0.09 -20.94 35.11
CA GLU A 7 -0.76 -19.99 35.99
C GLU A 7 -0.37 -18.53 35.67
N ASP A 8 0.89 -18.30 35.33
CA ASP A 8 1.40 -16.97 34.96
C ASP A 8 0.79 -16.48 33.64
N ILE A 9 0.54 -17.40 32.70
CA ILE A 9 -0.11 -17.09 31.41
C ILE A 9 -1.58 -16.74 31.62
N VAL A 10 -2.28 -17.47 32.51
CA VAL A 10 -3.68 -17.22 32.83
C VAL A 10 -3.86 -15.86 33.52
N GLU A 11 -2.97 -15.50 34.44
CA GLU A 11 -2.99 -14.18 35.10
C GLU A 11 -2.76 -13.04 34.08
N LEU A 12 -1.84 -13.23 33.13
CA LEU A 12 -1.57 -12.24 32.10
C LEU A 12 -2.79 -12.01 31.20
N LEU A 13 -3.47 -13.07 30.76
CA LEU A 13 -4.67 -12.96 29.94
C LEU A 13 -5.81 -12.28 30.70
N ALA A 14 -6.04 -12.66 31.96
CA ALA A 14 -7.07 -12.06 32.79
C ALA A 14 -6.83 -10.56 33.05
N SER A 15 -5.56 -10.12 33.13
CA SER A 15 -5.24 -8.69 33.28
C SER A 15 -5.51 -7.84 32.03
N HIS A 16 -5.68 -8.46 30.86
CA HIS A 16 -5.89 -7.78 29.57
C HIS A 16 -7.26 -8.10 28.94
N ASP A 17 -8.14 -8.82 29.64
CA ASP A 17 -9.50 -9.12 29.19
C ASP A 17 -10.47 -7.92 29.38
N GLU A 18 -9.96 -6.76 29.82
CA GLU A 18 -10.76 -5.53 29.90
C GLU A 18 -11.11 -5.01 28.49
N GLU A 19 -12.41 -4.85 28.23
CA GLU A 19 -12.89 -4.25 26.99
C GLU A 19 -12.50 -2.77 26.94
N LEU A 20 -11.87 -2.34 25.85
CA LEU A 20 -11.54 -0.94 25.62
C LEU A 20 -12.80 -0.07 25.69
N SER A 21 -12.73 1.03 26.44
CA SER A 21 -13.81 2.01 26.45
C SER A 21 -13.82 2.84 25.16
N ASN A 22 -14.95 3.50 24.88
CA ASN A 22 -15.04 4.40 23.74
C ASN A 22 -14.04 5.57 23.86
N GLU A 23 -13.79 6.05 25.07
CA GLU A 23 -12.79 7.06 25.36
C GLU A 23 -11.36 6.58 25.04
N ASP A 24 -11.02 5.33 25.36
CA ASP A 24 -9.72 4.75 25.03
C ASP A 24 -9.54 4.61 23.51
N LEU A 25 -10.60 4.21 22.79
CA LEU A 25 -10.60 4.14 21.33
C LEU A 25 -10.38 5.53 20.70
N MET A 26 -11.03 6.56 21.22
CA MET A 26 -10.82 7.94 20.76
C MET A 26 -9.40 8.43 21.04
N ALA A 27 -8.80 8.06 22.17
CA ALA A 27 -7.43 8.42 22.51
C ALA A 27 -6.41 7.77 21.54
N ILE A 28 -6.61 6.49 21.20
CA ILE A 28 -5.79 5.77 20.22
C ILE A 28 -5.87 6.42 18.84
N GLU A 29 -7.07 6.81 18.39
CA GLU A 29 -7.26 7.48 17.10
C GLU A 29 -6.57 8.85 17.07
N GLN A 30 -6.60 9.58 18.19
CA GLN A 30 -5.97 10.90 18.32
C GLN A 30 -4.44 10.82 18.32
N VAL A 31 -3.85 9.81 18.97
CA VAL A 31 -2.40 9.53 18.91
C VAL A 31 -2.00 9.15 17.48
N ARG A 32 -2.77 8.29 16.82
CA ARG A 32 -2.50 7.88 15.43
C ARG A 32 -2.54 9.06 14.46
N ALA A 33 -3.51 9.96 14.62
CA ALA A 33 -3.62 11.16 13.80
C ALA A 33 -2.41 12.10 14.00
N LEU A 34 -1.90 12.21 15.23
CA LEU A 34 -0.70 13.00 15.53
C LEU A 34 0.56 12.36 14.93
N GLU A 35 0.70 11.04 15.03
CA GLU A 35 1.82 10.28 14.44
C GLU A 35 1.83 10.40 12.91
N GLU A 36 0.65 10.36 12.27
CA GLU A 36 0.48 10.54 10.82
C GLU A 36 0.82 11.97 10.39
N GLU A 37 0.45 13.00 11.16
CA GLU A 37 0.82 14.40 10.92
C GLU A 37 2.34 14.63 11.05
N THR A 38 3.02 13.92 11.97
CA THR A 38 4.49 14.00 12.11
C THR A 38 5.27 13.16 11.09
N ALA A 39 4.63 12.17 10.47
CA ALA A 39 5.22 11.36 9.41
C ALA A 39 5.20 12.06 8.04
N GLU A 40 4.46 13.16 7.90
CA GLU A 40 4.40 13.97 6.66
C GLU A 40 5.62 14.91 6.48
N GLU A 41 6.52 15.02 7.47
CA GLU A 41 7.77 15.81 7.38
C GLU A 41 9.03 14.99 7.06
N ASP A 42 8.91 13.73 6.66
CA ASP A 42 10.03 13.00 6.09
C ASP A 42 10.13 13.36 4.60
N ASP A 43 10.98 14.35 4.27
CA ASP A 43 11.38 14.65 2.89
C ASP A 43 11.79 13.32 2.24
N PRO A 44 11.03 12.78 1.28
CA PRO A 44 11.35 11.47 0.76
C PRO A 44 12.63 11.63 -0.03
N GLU A 45 13.76 11.23 0.58
CA GLU A 45 14.99 10.93 -0.14
C GLU A 45 14.59 10.24 -1.43
N PRO A 46 15.13 10.62 -2.60
CA PRO A 46 14.68 10.12 -3.88
C PRO A 46 14.87 8.60 -3.89
N GLN A 47 13.80 7.89 -3.54
CA GLN A 47 13.80 6.45 -3.41
C GLN A 47 14.17 5.93 -4.80
N LEU A 48 15.30 5.21 -4.89
CA LEU A 48 15.82 4.65 -6.13
C LEU A 48 14.86 3.54 -6.60
N HIS A 49 13.75 3.94 -7.21
CA HIS A 49 12.73 3.04 -7.67
C HIS A 49 13.09 2.51 -9.06
N LEU A 50 13.12 1.19 -9.20
CA LEU A 50 13.09 0.52 -10.50
C LEU A 50 11.73 0.71 -11.15
N THR A 51 11.48 1.90 -11.71
CA THR A 51 10.26 2.20 -12.44
C THR A 51 10.16 1.33 -13.69
N ARG A 52 8.94 1.15 -14.19
CA ARG A 52 8.69 0.43 -15.45
C ARG A 52 9.56 0.96 -16.60
N LYS A 53 9.67 2.30 -16.71
CA LYS A 53 10.49 2.96 -17.74
C LYS A 53 11.97 2.62 -17.59
N ILE A 54 12.51 2.74 -16.37
CA ILE A 54 13.92 2.43 -16.09
C ILE A 54 14.22 0.96 -16.43
N LEU A 55 13.34 0.03 -16.05
CA LEU A 55 13.51 -1.39 -16.39
C LEU A 55 13.52 -1.62 -17.90
N ALA A 56 12.58 -1.03 -18.64
CA ALA A 56 12.54 -1.15 -20.10
C ALA A 56 13.82 -0.61 -20.76
N ASP A 57 14.28 0.57 -20.33
CA ASP A 57 15.48 1.22 -20.84
C ASP A 57 16.74 0.39 -20.57
N VAL A 58 16.90 -0.12 -19.34
CA VAL A 58 18.04 -0.95 -18.95
C VAL A 58 18.05 -2.27 -19.71
N ILE A 59 16.91 -2.97 -19.80
CA ILE A 59 16.79 -4.23 -20.55
C ILE A 59 17.18 -4.00 -22.02
N SER A 60 16.70 -2.93 -22.64
CA SER A 60 17.05 -2.57 -24.02
C SER A 60 18.57 -2.37 -24.21
N LYS A 61 19.21 -1.63 -23.30
CA LYS A 61 20.67 -1.41 -23.34
C LYS A 61 21.44 -2.72 -23.25
N PHE A 62 21.01 -3.65 -22.40
CA PHE A 62 21.66 -4.96 -22.31
C PHE A 62 21.48 -5.79 -23.58
N GLU A 63 20.29 -5.81 -24.19
CA GLU A 63 20.09 -6.56 -25.44
C GLU A 63 20.97 -6.01 -26.58
N THR A 64 21.10 -4.68 -26.68
CA THR A 64 22.04 -4.06 -27.64
C THR A 64 23.49 -4.45 -27.34
N GLY A 65 23.93 -4.36 -26.07
CA GLY A 65 25.29 -4.74 -25.70
C GLY A 65 25.60 -6.22 -25.92
N ILE A 66 24.62 -7.11 -25.67
CA ILE A 66 24.72 -8.53 -25.98
C ILE A 66 24.89 -8.73 -27.49
N HIS A 67 24.07 -8.07 -28.30
CA HIS A 67 24.15 -8.16 -29.76
C HIS A 67 25.52 -7.72 -30.29
N ASP A 68 26.03 -6.59 -29.80
CA ASP A 68 27.34 -6.07 -30.21
C ASP A 68 28.47 -7.03 -29.83
N ILE A 69 28.47 -7.58 -28.61
CA ILE A 69 29.50 -8.54 -28.18
C ILE A 69 29.42 -9.82 -29.01
N VAL A 70 28.22 -10.38 -29.21
CA VAL A 70 28.03 -11.64 -29.93
C VAL A 70 28.48 -11.54 -31.39
N ASN A 71 28.25 -10.41 -32.06
CA ASN A 71 28.63 -10.23 -33.46
C ASN A 71 30.11 -9.91 -33.66
N ASN A 72 30.76 -9.28 -32.69
CA ASN A 72 32.14 -8.81 -32.81
C ASN A 72 33.16 -9.73 -32.12
N ASP A 73 32.73 -10.67 -31.28
CA ASP A 73 33.64 -11.60 -30.61
C ASP A 73 34.06 -12.75 -31.56
N PRO A 74 35.35 -12.87 -31.93
CA PRO A 74 35.83 -13.97 -32.77
C PRO A 74 35.73 -15.34 -32.07
N ASN A 75 35.63 -15.37 -30.74
CA ASN A 75 35.41 -16.60 -29.98
C ASN A 75 33.91 -16.81 -29.72
N ARG A 76 33.29 -17.68 -30.52
CA ARG A 76 31.85 -17.95 -30.41
C ARG A 76 31.46 -18.57 -29.07
N GLU A 77 32.25 -19.49 -28.53
CA GLU A 77 31.96 -20.16 -27.25
C GLU A 77 31.93 -19.15 -26.10
N ARG A 78 32.92 -18.26 -26.05
CA ARG A 78 32.99 -17.18 -25.06
C ARG A 78 31.78 -16.24 -25.18
N SER A 79 31.45 -15.82 -26.39
CA SER A 79 30.31 -14.92 -26.64
C SER A 79 28.97 -15.54 -26.22
N LEU A 80 28.75 -16.83 -26.53
CA LEU A 80 27.56 -17.57 -26.14
C LEU A 80 27.44 -17.72 -24.62
N LYS A 81 28.57 -18.02 -23.96
CA LYS A 81 28.61 -18.14 -22.50
C LYS A 81 28.25 -16.80 -21.83
N PHE A 82 28.80 -15.70 -22.34
CA PHE A 82 28.44 -14.35 -21.89
C PHE A 82 26.94 -14.08 -22.09
N GLU A 83 26.45 -14.26 -23.30
CA GLU A 83 25.05 -14.05 -23.69
C GLU A 83 24.09 -14.82 -22.77
N ASN A 84 24.33 -16.10 -22.56
CA ASN A 84 23.51 -16.94 -21.68
C ASN A 84 23.55 -16.48 -20.22
N THR A 85 24.74 -16.11 -19.72
CA THR A 85 24.91 -15.64 -18.33
C THR A 85 24.14 -14.34 -18.10
N VAL A 86 24.28 -13.36 -19.00
CA VAL A 86 23.59 -12.07 -18.91
C VAL A 86 22.09 -12.25 -19.04
N ARG A 87 21.61 -13.06 -19.99
CA ARG A 87 20.17 -13.31 -20.15
C ARG A 87 19.57 -14.02 -18.94
N SER A 88 20.30 -14.96 -18.34
CA SER A 88 19.86 -15.61 -17.09
C SER A 88 19.68 -14.58 -15.97
N ALA A 89 20.64 -13.65 -15.82
CA ALA A 89 20.55 -12.58 -14.82
C ALA A 89 19.42 -11.57 -15.12
N LEU A 90 19.15 -11.28 -16.40
CA LEU A 90 18.08 -10.36 -16.82
C LEU A 90 16.67 -10.90 -16.58
N THR A 91 16.49 -12.23 -16.45
CA THR A 91 15.17 -12.84 -16.25
C THR A 91 14.42 -12.23 -15.06
N ALA A 92 15.10 -12.03 -13.92
CA ALA A 92 14.48 -11.44 -12.73
C ALA A 92 13.94 -10.03 -12.99
N TYR A 93 14.68 -9.22 -13.75
CA TYR A 93 14.27 -7.85 -14.10
C TYR A 93 13.17 -7.82 -15.17
N LYS A 94 13.17 -8.76 -16.11
CA LYS A 94 12.08 -8.92 -17.09
C LYS A 94 10.76 -9.28 -16.41
N MET A 95 10.80 -10.20 -15.43
CA MET A 95 9.64 -10.55 -14.62
C MET A 95 9.14 -9.35 -13.81
N LEU A 96 10.04 -8.61 -13.16
CA LEU A 96 9.67 -7.40 -12.42
C LEU A 96 9.03 -6.33 -13.32
N HIS A 97 9.53 -6.16 -14.55
CA HIS A 97 8.92 -5.25 -15.52
C HIS A 97 7.50 -5.68 -15.89
N GLN A 98 7.28 -6.98 -16.15
CA GLN A 98 5.95 -7.53 -16.45
C GLN A 98 4.98 -7.34 -15.29
N GLU A 99 5.42 -7.61 -14.07
CA GLU A 99 4.63 -7.41 -12.86
C GLU A 99 4.17 -5.94 -12.74
N LYS A 100 5.09 -4.99 -12.93
CA LYS A 100 4.74 -3.56 -12.94
C LYS A 100 3.79 -3.16 -14.07
N VAL A 101 3.88 -3.82 -15.22
CA VAL A 101 2.92 -3.63 -16.32
C VAL A 101 1.52 -4.12 -15.93
N HIS A 102 1.43 -5.28 -15.27
CA HIS A 102 0.15 -5.84 -14.84
C HIS A 102 -0.50 -5.04 -13.71
N GLN A 103 0.27 -4.59 -12.72
CA GLN A 103 -0.24 -3.75 -11.64
C GLN A 103 -0.88 -2.46 -12.18
N ALA A 104 -0.25 -1.81 -13.15
CA ALA A 104 -0.81 -0.61 -13.79
C ALA A 104 -2.12 -0.90 -14.55
N GLN A 105 -2.30 -2.11 -15.09
CA GLN A 105 -3.55 -2.50 -15.74
C GLN A 105 -4.65 -2.82 -14.71
N GLN A 106 -4.31 -3.46 -13.59
CA GLN A 106 -5.28 -3.80 -12.54
C GLN A 106 -5.91 -2.57 -11.88
N THR A 107 -5.14 -1.51 -11.63
CA THR A 107 -5.71 -0.28 -11.02
C THR A 107 -6.72 0.43 -11.91
N THR A 108 -6.69 0.20 -13.23
CA THR A 108 -7.59 0.86 -14.18
C THR A 108 -9.05 0.43 -13.99
N ILE A 109 -9.30 -0.80 -13.50
CA ILE A 109 -10.66 -1.28 -13.26
C ILE A 109 -11.13 -0.92 -11.85
N THR A 110 -10.27 -1.03 -10.84
CA THR A 110 -10.64 -0.75 -9.44
C THR A 110 -10.99 0.71 -9.19
N SER A 111 -10.48 1.64 -10.01
CA SER A 111 -10.85 3.06 -9.96
C SER A 111 -12.33 3.34 -10.30
N PHE A 112 -13.05 2.41 -10.94
CA PHE A 112 -14.48 2.55 -11.18
C PHE A 112 -15.36 2.08 -10.01
N PHE A 113 -14.80 1.31 -9.06
CA PHE A 113 -15.52 0.78 -7.90
C PHE A 113 -15.32 1.62 -6.62
N THR A 114 -14.42 2.60 -6.65
CA THR A 114 -14.27 3.55 -5.56
C THR A 114 -15.51 4.45 -5.47
N LYS A 115 -16.30 4.22 -4.42
CA LYS A 115 -17.48 5.00 -4.04
C LYS A 115 -17.10 6.49 -3.99
N PRO A 116 -17.81 7.39 -4.70
CA PRO A 116 -17.60 8.82 -4.51
C PRO A 116 -17.93 9.15 -3.04
N ALA A 117 -16.96 9.75 -2.36
CA ALA A 117 -17.17 10.30 -1.03
C ALA A 117 -18.38 11.24 -1.10
N ALA A 118 -19.41 10.92 -0.32
CA ALA A 118 -20.61 11.72 -0.25
C ALA A 118 -20.22 13.11 0.27
N THR A 119 -20.15 14.08 -0.62
CA THR A 119 -20.24 15.49 -0.25
C THR A 119 -21.63 15.69 0.34
N SER A 120 -21.73 15.57 1.66
CA SER A 120 -22.93 15.95 2.40
C SER A 120 -22.89 17.48 2.58
N PRO A 121 -23.84 18.25 2.02
CA PRO A 121 -24.01 19.63 2.42
C PRO A 121 -24.64 19.68 3.81
N ALA A 122 -24.04 20.47 4.68
CA ALA A 122 -24.47 20.72 6.04
C ALA A 122 -25.82 21.47 6.11
N SER A 123 -26.61 21.10 7.14
CA SER A 123 -27.63 21.88 7.88
C SER A 123 -28.87 22.38 7.09
N SER A 124 -30.10 22.31 7.60
CA SER A 124 -30.53 22.43 9.00
C SER A 124 -31.87 21.73 9.26
N THR A 125 -31.92 21.06 10.41
CA THR A 125 -33.14 20.61 11.10
C THR A 125 -33.85 21.82 11.70
N SER A 126 -35.12 22.03 11.34
CA SER A 126 -36.08 22.79 12.15
C SER A 126 -37.07 21.78 12.74
N THR A 127 -36.89 21.46 14.03
CA THR A 127 -37.89 20.79 14.84
C THR A 127 -38.53 21.84 15.74
N SER A 128 -39.85 21.95 15.69
CA SER A 128 -40.65 22.60 16.74
C SER A 128 -41.92 21.78 16.89
N SER A 129 -41.90 20.89 17.89
CA SER A 129 -43.08 20.17 18.36
C SER A 129 -43.99 21.10 19.16
N ASP A 130 -45.27 21.04 18.76
CA ASP A 130 -46.49 20.95 19.55
C ASP A 130 -46.65 21.77 20.84
N ASP A 131 -47.74 22.56 20.93
CA ASP A 131 -48.78 22.26 21.93
C ASP A 131 -50.13 22.99 21.67
N ASP A 132 -51.18 22.31 22.12
CA ASP A 132 -52.54 22.74 22.52
C ASP A 132 -53.67 23.01 21.48
N ALA A 133 -54.66 22.11 21.52
CA ALA A 133 -56.01 22.22 20.97
C ALA A 133 -57.00 22.38 22.16
N PRO A 134 -58.23 22.95 22.03
CA PRO A 134 -59.29 22.29 21.27
C PRO A 134 -60.32 23.22 20.59
N THR A 135 -60.94 22.74 19.51
CA THR A 135 -62.04 23.41 18.81
C THR A 135 -63.40 22.91 19.34
N SER A 136 -64.30 23.84 19.68
CA SER A 136 -65.69 23.53 20.05
C SER A 136 -66.55 23.19 18.82
N PRO A 137 -67.61 22.37 18.95
CA PRO A 137 -68.52 22.08 17.86
C PRO A 137 -69.70 23.07 17.82
N GLN A 138 -70.19 23.36 16.61
CA GLN A 138 -71.54 23.87 16.39
C GLN A 138 -72.17 23.17 15.19
#